data_AF-A0A6N7JG36-F1
#
_entry.id   AF-A0A6N7JG36-F1
#
_cell.length_a   1.000
_cell.length_b   1.000
_cell.length_c   1.000
_cell.angle_alpha   90.00
_cell.angle_beta   90.00
_cell.angle_gamma   90.00
#
_symmetry.space_group_name_H-M   'P 1'
#
loop_
_entity.id
_entity.type
_entity.pdbx_description
1 polymer ?
#
loop_
_entity_poly.entity_id
_entity_poly.type
_entity_poly.pdbx_seq_one_letter_code
_entity_poly.pdbx_strand_id
1 'polypeptide(L)'
;MSFAAQTLLMAGSNVMTIDELSLYHAINDQRVAQGLSALRPVVDLTTLAGQHAADFSSNVGYANWSAAPSVTARPVPTLHHWSDGSSFLDGVLSVATGLRLTLPTGLAENAEGTLVGQTNDTLLHNWLGNPATSSNLLFAGWDTMGVGISGDMTYVVFGNYDDTVQTTTPVILGTDKSDNIRTTPWADVILGGAGNDIFTAASYGDRLDGGSGADRLVLDGPAKAYQIKFVEENGEHWALINDDNGLELRIRNIEYIAFKDRVVDSSSWGERVSAVHFDADYYLASNPDVAAVLKVAYPTASKEMLAAAAADHYWSYGQKEGRDPAAFFDTSYYLAHYPDVAVAVEAGSFTAFSHYMLIGQFENRNPNAKFDAIDYLALNPDINAAIKTGEVNSAIDHYVLYGQKEKREAMFDEDYYLSAYPDVAAAINAGAFTNALSHFILYGAAEGRHGYADLI
;
A
#
# COMPACT_ATOMS: atom_id res chain seq x y z
N MET A 1 -24.52 -8.21 -0.80
CA MET A 1 -23.77 -9.40 -0.33
C MET A 1 -22.60 -8.84 0.47
N SER A 2 -22.28 -9.37 1.66
CA SER A 2 -21.10 -8.88 2.38
C SER A 2 -19.85 -9.16 1.53
N PHE A 3 -18.85 -8.30 1.63
CA PHE A 3 -17.57 -8.41 0.91
C PHE A 3 -16.90 -9.79 1.11
N ALA A 4 -17.21 -10.47 2.21
CA ALA A 4 -16.60 -11.73 2.65
C ALA A 4 -17.13 -13.03 1.99
N ALA A 5 -17.71 -12.99 0.79
CA ALA A 5 -18.21 -14.22 0.14
C ALA A 5 -17.92 -14.33 -1.36
N GLN A 6 -16.77 -13.82 -1.82
CA GLN A 6 -16.14 -14.37 -3.02
C GLN A 6 -15.11 -15.40 -2.57
N THR A 7 -15.40 -16.66 -2.84
CA THR A 7 -14.48 -17.78 -2.60
C THR A 7 -13.18 -17.50 -3.38
N LEU A 8 -12.11 -17.06 -2.69
CA LEU A 8 -10.77 -17.05 -3.25
C LEU A 8 -10.39 -18.50 -3.56
N LEU A 9 -10.32 -18.87 -4.83
CA LEU A 9 -9.56 -20.04 -5.25
C LEU A 9 -8.09 -19.61 -5.44
N MET A 10 -7.15 -20.55 -5.41
CA MET A 10 -5.71 -20.29 -5.48
C MET A 10 -5.28 -19.63 -6.82
N ALA A 11 -3.99 -19.25 -6.94
CA ALA A 11 -3.38 -18.69 -8.14
C ALA A 11 -3.92 -19.33 -9.44
N GLY A 12 -4.46 -18.49 -10.34
CA GLY A 12 -5.31 -18.90 -11.45
C GLY A 12 -6.83 -18.73 -11.21
N SER A 13 -7.21 -18.03 -10.14
CA SER A 13 -8.59 -17.71 -9.73
C SER A 13 -9.06 -16.37 -10.29
N ASN A 14 -10.35 -16.08 -10.13
CA ASN A 14 -11.08 -14.84 -10.45
C ASN A 14 -10.57 -13.52 -9.81
N VAL A 15 -9.30 -13.48 -9.41
CA VAL A 15 -8.60 -12.33 -8.82
C VAL A 15 -7.43 -11.94 -9.71
N MET A 16 -6.91 -10.74 -9.50
CA MET A 16 -5.71 -10.22 -10.14
C MET A 16 -4.67 -9.92 -9.06
N THR A 17 -3.59 -10.70 -9.04
CA THR A 17 -2.43 -10.48 -8.16
C THR A 17 -1.65 -9.21 -8.54
N ILE A 18 -0.76 -8.73 -7.66
CA ILE A 18 0.13 -7.60 -7.97
C ILE A 18 1.00 -7.84 -9.21
N ASP A 19 1.48 -9.07 -9.43
CA ASP A 19 2.28 -9.40 -10.62
C ASP A 19 1.44 -9.33 -11.89
N GLU A 20 0.19 -9.84 -11.85
CA GLU A 20 -0.76 -9.76 -12.96
C GLU A 20 -1.18 -8.31 -13.22
N LEU A 21 -1.42 -7.51 -12.18
CA LEU A 21 -1.72 -6.08 -12.27
C LEU A 21 -0.56 -5.28 -12.86
N SER A 22 0.67 -5.61 -12.48
CA SER A 22 1.88 -5.00 -13.02
C SER A 22 2.01 -5.25 -14.52
N LEU A 23 1.77 -6.49 -14.96
CA LEU A 23 1.78 -6.84 -16.39
C LEU A 23 0.61 -6.17 -17.14
N TYR A 24 -0.57 -6.16 -16.53
CA TYR A 24 -1.75 -5.46 -17.04
C TYR A 24 -1.43 -3.98 -17.35
N HIS A 25 -0.78 -3.30 -16.41
CA HIS A 25 -0.35 -1.91 -16.56
C HIS A 25 0.69 -1.74 -17.66
N ALA A 26 1.71 -2.59 -17.70
CA ALA A 26 2.74 -2.53 -18.73
C ALA A 26 2.15 -2.67 -20.15
N ILE A 27 1.18 -3.58 -20.34
CA ILE A 27 0.47 -3.78 -21.60
C ILE A 27 -0.31 -2.52 -22.00
N ASN A 28 -1.07 -1.94 -21.08
CA ASN A 28 -1.88 -0.76 -21.37
C ASN A 28 -1.04 0.50 -21.57
N ASP A 29 0.04 0.68 -20.82
CA ASP A 29 0.97 1.78 -21.02
C ASP A 29 1.62 1.69 -22.41
N GLN A 30 2.00 0.48 -22.85
CA GLN A 30 2.51 0.23 -24.20
C GLN A 30 1.45 0.54 -25.28
N ARG A 31 0.19 0.14 -25.07
CA ARG A 31 -0.91 0.42 -26.01
C ARG A 31 -1.19 1.92 -26.12
N VAL A 32 -1.26 2.63 -24.99
CA VAL A 32 -1.47 4.08 -24.93
C VAL A 32 -0.30 4.82 -25.60
N ALA A 33 0.94 4.37 -25.42
CA ALA A 33 2.10 4.93 -26.11
C ALA A 33 2.02 4.78 -27.64
N GLN A 34 1.23 3.83 -28.16
CA GLN A 34 0.94 3.64 -29.58
C GLN A 34 -0.34 4.34 -30.05
N GLY A 35 -0.98 5.15 -29.19
CA GLY A 35 -2.22 5.86 -29.51
C GLY A 35 -3.48 4.98 -29.48
N LEU A 36 -3.41 3.80 -28.83
CA LEU A 36 -4.54 2.90 -28.64
C LEU A 36 -5.20 3.11 -27.28
N SER A 37 -6.47 2.72 -27.16
CA SER A 37 -7.17 2.71 -25.89
C SER A 37 -6.62 1.64 -24.94
N ALA A 38 -6.62 1.97 -23.64
CA ALA A 38 -6.40 1.00 -22.57
C ALA A 38 -7.55 -0.01 -22.53
N LEU A 39 -7.22 -1.27 -22.22
CA LEU A 39 -8.14 -2.40 -22.16
C LEU A 39 -8.64 -2.62 -20.75
N ARG A 40 -9.95 -2.83 -20.62
CA ARG A 40 -10.59 -3.10 -19.34
C ARG A 40 -10.21 -4.49 -18.83
N PRO A 41 -9.81 -4.65 -17.55
CA PRO A 41 -9.63 -5.98 -16.99
C PRO A 41 -11.00 -6.61 -16.77
N VAL A 42 -11.18 -7.86 -17.22
CA VAL A 42 -12.43 -8.61 -17.05
C VAL A 42 -12.17 -9.90 -16.29
N VAL A 43 -13.00 -10.16 -15.27
CA VAL A 43 -12.86 -11.32 -14.39
C VAL A 43 -12.91 -12.65 -15.14
N ASP A 44 -13.77 -12.78 -16.15
CA ASP A 44 -13.91 -14.02 -16.92
C ASP A 44 -12.66 -14.32 -17.75
N LEU A 45 -12.08 -13.30 -18.40
CA LEU A 45 -10.83 -13.45 -19.14
C LEU A 45 -9.64 -13.67 -18.22
N THR A 46 -9.63 -13.03 -17.06
CA THR A 46 -8.59 -13.19 -16.02
C THR A 46 -8.62 -14.62 -15.48
N THR A 47 -9.82 -15.13 -15.19
CA THR A 47 -10.03 -16.53 -14.77
C THR A 47 -9.56 -17.49 -15.86
N LEU A 48 -9.93 -17.23 -17.12
CA LEU A 48 -9.51 -18.08 -18.25
C LEU A 48 -7.99 -18.11 -18.39
N ALA A 49 -7.35 -16.94 -18.44
CA ALA A 49 -5.90 -16.80 -18.54
C ALA A 49 -5.19 -17.50 -17.37
N GLY A 50 -5.69 -17.31 -16.15
CA GLY A 50 -5.15 -17.93 -14.94
C GLY A 50 -5.23 -19.45 -14.97
N GLN A 51 -6.36 -20.02 -15.40
CA GLN A 51 -6.51 -21.47 -15.56
C GLN A 51 -5.59 -22.03 -16.64
N HIS A 52 -5.39 -21.31 -17.76
CA HIS A 52 -4.44 -21.71 -18.80
C HIS A 52 -3.01 -21.74 -18.26
N ALA A 53 -2.60 -20.68 -17.54
CA ALA A 53 -1.28 -20.61 -16.94
C ALA A 53 -1.04 -21.75 -15.95
N ALA A 54 -2.02 -21.99 -15.07
CA ALA A 54 -1.92 -23.02 -14.03
C ALA A 54 -1.88 -24.44 -14.60
N ASP A 55 -2.73 -24.75 -15.59
CA ASP A 55 -2.73 -26.05 -16.26
C ASP A 55 -1.40 -26.30 -16.97
N PHE A 56 -0.95 -25.33 -17.78
CA PHE A 56 0.30 -25.48 -18.51
C PHE A 56 1.47 -25.66 -17.55
N SER A 57 1.58 -24.82 -16.51
CA SER A 57 2.69 -24.93 -15.56
C SER A 57 2.69 -26.25 -14.80
N SER A 58 1.50 -26.75 -14.41
CA SER A 58 1.38 -27.98 -13.62
C SER A 58 1.51 -29.26 -14.45
N ASN A 59 0.99 -29.28 -15.68
CA ASN A 59 0.88 -30.50 -16.50
C ASN A 59 1.92 -30.59 -17.62
N VAL A 60 2.48 -29.45 -18.04
CA VAL A 60 3.49 -29.39 -19.12
C VAL A 60 4.82 -28.86 -18.59
N GLY A 61 4.81 -27.67 -17.98
CA GLY A 61 5.98 -26.90 -17.53
C GLY A 61 6.78 -26.30 -18.70
N TYR A 62 7.07 -25.01 -18.65
CA TYR A 62 7.77 -24.30 -19.73
C TYR A 62 9.19 -24.81 -19.94
N ALA A 63 9.93 -25.12 -18.87
CA ALA A 63 11.30 -25.63 -18.98
C ALA A 63 11.35 -26.97 -19.74
N ASN A 64 10.43 -27.89 -19.45
CA ASN A 64 10.35 -29.18 -20.13
C ASN A 64 9.89 -29.02 -21.59
N TRP A 65 8.92 -28.14 -21.81
CA TRP A 65 8.39 -27.84 -23.14
C TRP A 65 9.42 -27.19 -24.07
N SER A 66 10.19 -26.23 -23.55
CA SER A 66 11.20 -25.49 -24.32
C SER A 66 12.45 -26.33 -24.60
N ALA A 67 12.77 -27.32 -23.76
CA ALA A 67 13.90 -28.22 -23.93
C ALA A 67 13.70 -29.29 -25.04
N ALA A 68 12.48 -29.45 -25.56
CA ALA A 68 12.21 -30.42 -26.62
C ALA A 68 13.00 -30.08 -27.90
N PRO A 69 13.59 -31.07 -28.58
CA PRO A 69 14.51 -30.84 -29.71
C PRO A 69 13.82 -30.29 -30.97
N SER A 70 12.50 -30.37 -31.04
CA SER A 70 11.69 -29.79 -32.12
C SER A 70 10.27 -29.50 -31.64
N VAL A 71 9.58 -28.63 -32.38
CA VAL A 71 8.16 -28.30 -32.15
C VAL A 71 7.27 -29.55 -32.11
N THR A 72 7.51 -30.51 -33.00
CA THR A 72 6.74 -31.77 -33.08
C THR A 72 7.02 -32.74 -31.94
N ALA A 73 8.13 -32.57 -31.21
CA ALA A 73 8.51 -33.41 -30.08
C ALA A 73 7.98 -32.88 -28.74
N ARG A 74 7.37 -31.68 -28.74
CA ARG A 74 6.78 -31.10 -27.54
C ARG A 74 5.52 -31.87 -27.13
N PRO A 75 5.27 -32.06 -25.81
CA PRO A 75 4.02 -32.65 -25.32
C PRO A 75 2.78 -31.94 -25.88
N VAL A 76 2.90 -30.63 -26.04
CA VAL A 76 1.95 -29.78 -26.74
C VAL A 76 2.72 -28.93 -27.77
N PRO A 77 2.39 -28.94 -29.08
CA PRO A 77 3.25 -28.33 -30.10
C PRO A 77 3.44 -26.81 -29.96
N THR A 78 2.43 -26.11 -29.46
CA THR A 78 2.40 -24.64 -29.32
C THR A 78 2.15 -24.25 -27.86
N LEU A 79 2.47 -23.00 -27.51
CA LEU A 79 2.03 -22.40 -26.24
C LEU A 79 0.51 -22.16 -26.23
N HIS A 80 -0.12 -22.20 -27.41
CA HIS A 80 -1.55 -21.97 -27.64
C HIS A 80 -2.37 -23.27 -27.64
N HIS A 81 -1.86 -24.35 -27.04
CA HIS A 81 -2.44 -25.70 -27.14
C HIS A 81 -3.93 -25.80 -26.84
N TRP A 82 -4.45 -24.92 -25.98
CA TRP A 82 -5.85 -24.85 -25.64
C TRP A 82 -6.68 -24.12 -26.71
N SER A 83 -6.13 -23.20 -27.50
CA SER A 83 -6.85 -22.37 -28.48
C SER A 83 -6.69 -22.78 -29.95
N ASP A 84 -5.62 -23.50 -30.32
CA ASP A 84 -5.26 -23.76 -31.73
C ASP A 84 -5.44 -25.21 -32.21
N GLY A 85 -5.97 -26.11 -31.37
CA GLY A 85 -6.10 -27.55 -31.65
C GLY A 85 -7.50 -28.15 -31.40
N SER A 86 -7.62 -29.47 -31.58
CA SER A 86 -8.84 -30.25 -31.26
C SER A 86 -9.26 -30.15 -29.78
N SER A 87 -8.36 -29.70 -28.93
CA SER A 87 -8.51 -29.40 -27.50
C SER A 87 -9.25 -28.11 -27.18
N PHE A 88 -9.50 -27.19 -28.13
CA PHE A 88 -10.27 -25.97 -27.82
C PHE A 88 -11.71 -26.25 -27.42
N LEU A 89 -12.38 -27.14 -28.16
CA LEU A 89 -13.75 -27.53 -27.87
C LEU A 89 -13.84 -28.36 -26.58
N ASP A 90 -12.85 -29.23 -26.33
CA ASP A 90 -12.83 -30.15 -25.19
C ASP A 90 -12.27 -29.51 -23.90
N GLY A 91 -11.43 -28.47 -24.01
CA GLY A 91 -10.72 -27.81 -22.92
C GLY A 91 -11.29 -26.44 -22.57
N VAL A 92 -11.03 -25.41 -23.40
CA VAL A 92 -11.43 -24.02 -23.13
C VAL A 92 -12.93 -23.87 -22.95
N LEU A 93 -13.73 -24.39 -23.89
CA LEU A 93 -15.19 -24.30 -23.79
C LEU A 93 -15.75 -25.13 -22.63
N SER A 94 -15.10 -26.25 -22.29
CA SER A 94 -15.46 -27.08 -21.14
C SER A 94 -15.18 -26.36 -19.81
N VAL A 95 -14.00 -25.75 -19.66
CA VAL A 95 -13.63 -24.93 -18.49
C VAL A 95 -14.53 -23.71 -18.39
N ALA A 96 -14.72 -22.97 -19.49
CA ALA A 96 -15.61 -21.81 -19.52
C ALA A 96 -17.05 -22.20 -19.13
N THR A 97 -17.56 -23.33 -19.63
CA THR A 97 -18.88 -23.83 -19.25
C THR A 97 -18.92 -24.26 -17.77
N GLY A 98 -17.90 -24.97 -17.31
CA GLY A 98 -17.80 -25.49 -15.94
C GLY A 98 -17.70 -24.38 -14.89
N LEU A 99 -16.95 -23.32 -15.20
CA LEU A 99 -16.78 -22.12 -14.38
C LEU A 99 -17.85 -21.06 -14.65
N ARG A 100 -18.74 -21.30 -15.63
CA ARG A 100 -19.80 -20.38 -16.07
C ARG A 100 -19.28 -19.01 -16.51
N LEU A 101 -18.12 -19.01 -17.17
CA LEU A 101 -17.54 -17.82 -17.78
C LEU A 101 -18.37 -17.40 -18.99
N THR A 102 -18.57 -16.11 -19.15
CA THR A 102 -19.13 -15.53 -20.36
C THR A 102 -17.96 -15.10 -21.24
N LEU A 103 -17.72 -15.81 -22.33
CA LEU A 103 -16.62 -15.48 -23.25
C LEU A 103 -17.09 -14.54 -24.38
N PRO A 104 -16.24 -13.61 -24.83
CA PRO A 104 -16.53 -12.74 -25.96
C PRO A 104 -16.55 -13.52 -27.28
N THR A 105 -17.13 -12.91 -28.32
CA THR A 105 -17.23 -13.53 -29.65
C THR A 105 -15.90 -13.56 -30.39
N GLY A 106 -15.03 -12.59 -30.13
CA GLY A 106 -13.64 -12.53 -30.60
C GLY A 106 -12.67 -12.70 -29.44
N LEU A 107 -11.69 -13.59 -29.63
CA LEU A 107 -10.68 -13.93 -28.64
C LEU A 107 -9.32 -14.08 -29.32
N ALA A 108 -8.30 -13.56 -28.68
CA ALA A 108 -6.91 -13.87 -29.00
C ALA A 108 -6.11 -14.00 -27.71
N GLU A 109 -4.97 -14.67 -27.78
CA GLU A 109 -4.11 -14.84 -26.62
C GLU A 109 -2.65 -14.61 -27.00
N ASN A 110 -1.91 -14.09 -26.03
CA ASN A 110 -0.47 -14.14 -26.01
C ASN A 110 -0.05 -14.99 -24.82
N ALA A 111 0.96 -15.83 -25.02
CA ALA A 111 1.53 -16.68 -23.99
C ALA A 111 3.05 -16.58 -24.01
N GLU A 112 3.66 -16.63 -22.83
CA GLU A 112 5.10 -16.60 -22.67
C GLU A 112 5.49 -17.42 -21.44
N GLY A 113 6.61 -18.12 -21.51
CA GLY A 113 7.16 -18.79 -20.34
C GLY A 113 7.88 -17.80 -19.43
N THR A 114 7.46 -17.69 -18.18
CA THR A 114 8.09 -16.82 -17.17
C THR A 114 9.27 -17.51 -16.52
N LEU A 115 10.47 -17.25 -17.07
CA LEU A 115 11.73 -17.68 -16.47
C LEU A 115 12.18 -16.72 -15.36
N VAL A 116 12.98 -17.24 -14.42
CA VAL A 116 13.58 -16.44 -13.35
C VAL A 116 14.35 -15.25 -13.94
N GLY A 117 13.96 -14.03 -13.54
CA GLY A 117 14.59 -12.77 -13.96
C GLY A 117 13.98 -12.11 -15.19
N GLN A 118 12.92 -12.68 -15.78
CA GLN A 118 12.16 -11.99 -16.82
C GLN A 118 11.33 -10.85 -16.23
N THR A 119 11.42 -9.67 -16.85
CA THR A 119 10.62 -8.49 -16.50
C THR A 119 9.48 -8.27 -17.50
N ASN A 120 8.49 -7.46 -17.12
CA ASN A 120 7.43 -7.03 -18.04
C ASN A 120 8.01 -6.36 -19.31
N ASP A 121 9.08 -5.57 -19.18
CA ASP A 121 9.77 -4.96 -20.33
C ASP A 121 10.34 -6.01 -21.28
N THR A 122 11.00 -7.05 -20.73
CA THR A 122 11.55 -8.15 -21.54
C THR A 122 10.43 -8.93 -22.23
N LEU A 123 9.34 -9.22 -21.52
CA LEU A 123 8.17 -9.92 -22.06
C LEU A 123 7.53 -9.11 -23.20
N LEU A 124 7.27 -7.81 -22.98
CA LEU A 124 6.70 -6.93 -24.00
C LEU A 124 7.64 -6.76 -25.19
N HIS A 125 8.94 -6.66 -24.97
CA HIS A 125 9.93 -6.61 -26.06
C HIS A 125 9.85 -7.85 -26.94
N ASN A 126 9.78 -9.05 -26.34
CA ASN A 126 9.61 -10.31 -27.06
C ASN A 126 8.31 -10.33 -27.86
N TRP A 127 7.21 -9.88 -27.26
CA TRP A 127 5.91 -9.84 -27.93
C TRP A 127 5.87 -8.85 -29.09
N LEU A 128 6.45 -7.66 -28.92
CA LEU A 128 6.55 -6.68 -29.99
C LEU A 128 7.47 -7.14 -31.13
N GLY A 129 8.48 -7.96 -30.84
CA GLY A 129 9.39 -8.54 -31.83
C GLY A 129 8.80 -9.70 -32.65
N ASN A 130 7.67 -10.25 -32.25
CA ASN A 130 7.02 -11.38 -32.93
C ASN A 130 5.71 -10.93 -33.61
N PRO A 131 5.55 -11.12 -34.94
CA PRO A 131 4.36 -10.68 -35.66
C PRO A 131 3.03 -11.22 -35.10
N ALA A 132 2.99 -12.45 -34.57
CA ALA A 132 1.76 -13.03 -34.04
C ALA A 132 1.32 -12.31 -32.76
N THR A 133 2.20 -12.22 -31.76
CA THR A 133 1.89 -11.64 -30.46
C THR A 133 1.79 -10.11 -30.51
N SER A 134 2.59 -9.44 -31.34
CA SER A 134 2.46 -7.98 -31.58
C SER A 134 1.14 -7.64 -32.26
N SER A 135 0.66 -8.46 -33.20
CA SER A 135 -0.62 -8.21 -33.86
C SER A 135 -1.79 -8.28 -32.89
N ASN A 136 -1.75 -9.20 -31.91
CA ASN A 136 -2.74 -9.25 -30.83
C ASN A 136 -2.62 -8.04 -29.90
N LEU A 137 -1.39 -7.75 -29.41
CA LEU A 137 -1.11 -6.69 -28.44
C LEU A 137 -1.55 -5.31 -28.94
N LEU A 138 -1.35 -5.05 -30.24
CA LEU A 138 -1.60 -3.76 -30.88
C LEU A 138 -2.90 -3.72 -31.72
N PHE A 139 -3.74 -4.75 -31.63
CA PHE A 139 -5.02 -4.71 -32.31
C PHE A 139 -5.94 -3.68 -31.65
N ALA A 140 -6.45 -2.76 -32.46
CA ALA A 140 -7.30 -1.65 -32.01
C ALA A 140 -8.73 -2.07 -31.67
N GLY A 141 -9.18 -3.25 -32.13
CA GLY A 141 -10.55 -3.72 -31.91
C GLY A 141 -10.80 -4.39 -30.56
N TRP A 142 -9.75 -4.62 -29.75
CA TRP A 142 -9.92 -5.10 -28.38
C TRP A 142 -10.42 -3.99 -27.46
N ASP A 143 -11.33 -4.36 -26.55
CA ASP A 143 -11.83 -3.49 -25.48
C ASP A 143 -11.46 -4.00 -24.08
N THR A 144 -11.09 -5.27 -23.97
CA THR A 144 -10.93 -5.98 -22.71
C THR A 144 -9.74 -6.92 -22.77
N MET A 145 -9.21 -7.22 -21.59
CA MET A 145 -8.23 -8.28 -21.43
C MET A 145 -8.34 -8.98 -20.08
N GLY A 146 -7.74 -10.15 -20.00
CA GLY A 146 -7.46 -10.87 -18.76
C GLY A 146 -5.99 -11.28 -18.73
N VAL A 147 -5.39 -11.24 -17.54
CA VAL A 147 -4.00 -11.61 -17.31
C VAL A 147 -3.98 -12.76 -16.33
N GLY A 148 -3.16 -13.77 -16.61
CA GLY A 148 -3.00 -14.93 -15.73
C GLY A 148 -1.54 -15.33 -15.64
N ILE A 149 -1.01 -15.40 -14.42
CA ILE A 149 0.36 -15.83 -14.16
C ILE A 149 0.32 -17.00 -13.17
N SER A 150 0.97 -18.10 -13.52
CA SER A 150 1.08 -19.25 -12.63
C SER A 150 2.36 -20.02 -12.90
N GLY A 151 3.15 -20.24 -11.85
CA GLY A 151 4.46 -20.88 -11.94
C GLY A 151 5.35 -20.21 -12.99
N ASP A 152 5.72 -20.96 -14.02
CA ASP A 152 6.58 -20.53 -15.12
C ASP A 152 5.80 -20.13 -16.39
N MET A 153 4.53 -19.77 -16.26
CA MET A 153 3.69 -19.39 -17.39
C MET A 153 2.93 -18.07 -17.17
N THR A 154 2.88 -17.29 -18.25
CA THR A 154 1.99 -16.13 -18.40
C THR A 154 1.07 -16.34 -19.59
N TYR A 155 -0.21 -16.05 -19.39
CA TYR A 155 -1.21 -15.90 -20.44
C TYR A 155 -1.86 -14.53 -20.34
N VAL A 156 -2.06 -13.90 -21.50
CA VAL A 156 -2.91 -12.73 -21.63
C VAL A 156 -3.93 -13.01 -22.72
N VAL A 157 -5.18 -12.82 -22.35
CA VAL A 157 -6.33 -13.08 -23.21
C VAL A 157 -6.97 -11.75 -23.56
N PHE A 158 -7.10 -11.46 -24.85
CA PHE A 158 -7.72 -10.26 -25.38
C PHE A 158 -9.12 -10.57 -25.91
N GLY A 159 -10.06 -9.65 -25.70
CA GLY A 159 -11.46 -9.85 -26.05
C GLY A 159 -12.17 -8.61 -26.56
N ASN A 160 -13.33 -8.85 -27.17
CA ASN A 160 -14.35 -7.84 -27.47
C ASN A 160 -15.73 -8.36 -27.07
N TYR A 161 -16.30 -7.76 -26.02
CA TYR A 161 -17.64 -8.13 -25.56
C TYR A 161 -18.70 -7.33 -26.31
N ASP A 162 -19.84 -7.94 -26.58
CA ASP A 162 -21.03 -7.18 -26.97
C ASP A 162 -21.42 -6.26 -25.80
N ASP A 163 -21.72 -4.99 -26.07
CA ASP A 163 -22.10 -3.97 -25.07
C ASP A 163 -23.29 -4.39 -24.17
N THR A 164 -24.08 -5.38 -24.59
CA THR A 164 -25.17 -5.95 -23.80
C THR A 164 -24.72 -6.94 -22.73
N VAL A 165 -23.47 -7.41 -22.77
CA VAL A 165 -22.91 -8.37 -21.81
C VAL A 165 -22.38 -7.62 -20.59
N GLN A 166 -22.96 -7.92 -19.43
CA GLN A 166 -22.46 -7.38 -18.17
C GLN A 166 -21.23 -8.18 -17.71
N THR A 167 -20.09 -7.50 -17.66
CA THR A 167 -18.83 -8.03 -17.11
C THR A 167 -18.37 -7.19 -15.94
N THR A 168 -17.57 -7.78 -15.05
CA THR A 168 -16.98 -7.09 -13.89
C THR A 168 -15.46 -7.12 -13.96
N THR A 169 -14.83 -6.16 -13.29
CA THR A 169 -13.40 -6.19 -12.99
C THR A 169 -13.11 -7.36 -12.02
N PRO A 170 -11.92 -8.00 -12.11
CA PRO A 170 -11.48 -8.94 -11.08
C PRO A 170 -11.17 -8.17 -9.78
N VAL A 171 -11.25 -8.86 -8.64
CA VAL A 171 -10.71 -8.30 -7.39
C VAL A 171 -9.20 -8.25 -7.50
N ILE A 172 -8.60 -7.10 -7.22
CA ILE A 172 -7.16 -6.92 -7.13
C ILE A 172 -6.72 -7.29 -5.71
N LEU A 173 -5.70 -8.14 -5.60
CA LEU A 173 -5.20 -8.65 -4.34
C LEU A 173 -3.72 -8.28 -4.18
N GLY A 174 -3.43 -7.48 -3.15
CA GLY A 174 -2.10 -7.23 -2.63
C GLY A 174 -1.54 -8.42 -1.86
N THR A 175 -0.43 -8.21 -1.16
CA THR A 175 0.33 -9.23 -0.46
C THR A 175 0.37 -8.95 1.04
N ASP A 176 1.09 -9.77 1.80
CA ASP A 176 1.38 -9.48 3.21
C ASP A 176 2.61 -8.56 3.38
N LYS A 177 3.00 -7.83 2.32
CA LYS A 177 4.12 -6.89 2.30
C LYS A 177 3.60 -5.52 1.91
N SER A 178 4.37 -4.49 2.24
CA SER A 178 4.10 -3.12 1.79
C SER A 178 4.16 -3.02 0.26
N ASP A 179 3.00 -2.86 -0.35
CA ASP A 179 2.80 -2.84 -1.80
C ASP A 179 2.61 -1.42 -2.34
N ASN A 180 3.01 -1.21 -3.60
CA ASN A 180 2.68 0.00 -4.35
C ASN A 180 1.63 -0.35 -5.42
N ILE A 181 0.37 -0.03 -5.12
CA ILE A 181 -0.78 -0.44 -5.91
C ILE A 181 -1.27 0.74 -6.75
N ARG A 182 -0.97 0.70 -8.05
CA ARG A 182 -1.62 1.57 -9.05
C ARG A 182 -2.97 0.95 -9.40
N THR A 183 -4.08 1.61 -9.09
CA THR A 183 -5.41 1.11 -9.48
C THR A 183 -5.59 1.21 -10.99
N THR A 184 -6.68 0.65 -11.51
CA THR A 184 -7.03 0.77 -12.92
C THR A 184 -7.98 1.96 -13.15
N PRO A 185 -8.09 2.46 -14.39
CA PRO A 185 -9.11 3.43 -14.78
C PRO A 185 -10.58 2.99 -14.63
N TRP A 186 -10.85 1.79 -14.14
CA TRP A 186 -12.19 1.23 -14.00
C TRP A 186 -12.52 1.05 -12.52
N ALA A 187 -13.82 0.97 -12.20
CA ALA A 187 -14.27 0.71 -10.84
C ALA A 187 -13.73 -0.63 -10.34
N ASP A 188 -12.74 -0.55 -9.45
CA ASP A 188 -12.01 -1.69 -8.92
C ASP A 188 -12.48 -2.08 -7.52
N VAL A 189 -12.26 -3.34 -7.18
CA VAL A 189 -12.29 -3.80 -5.79
C VAL A 189 -10.89 -4.26 -5.44
N ILE A 190 -10.25 -3.59 -4.49
CA ILE A 190 -8.86 -3.82 -4.14
C ILE A 190 -8.75 -4.16 -2.65
N LEU A 191 -8.03 -5.23 -2.36
CA LEU A 191 -7.64 -5.66 -1.02
C LEU A 191 -6.12 -5.54 -0.90
N GLY A 192 -5.62 -4.60 -0.10
CA GLY A 192 -4.19 -4.36 0.11
C GLY A 192 -3.51 -5.53 0.81
N GLY A 193 -4.05 -5.94 1.94
CA GLY A 193 -3.57 -7.12 2.67
C GLY A 193 -2.88 -6.70 3.96
N ALA A 194 -1.63 -7.12 4.14
CA ALA A 194 -0.85 -6.68 5.29
C ALA A 194 0.38 -5.88 4.84
N GLY A 195 0.84 -4.97 5.69
CA GLY A 195 1.94 -4.07 5.37
C GLY A 195 1.45 -2.64 5.26
N ASN A 196 2.35 -1.72 4.89
CA ASN A 196 2.02 -0.31 4.73
C ASN A 196 1.86 -0.02 3.24
N ASP A 197 0.64 -0.18 2.73
CA ASP A 197 0.36 -0.13 1.30
C ASP A 197 0.13 1.29 0.79
N ILE A 198 0.48 1.51 -0.49
CA ILE A 198 0.30 2.80 -1.16
C ILE A 198 -0.62 2.61 -2.36
N PHE A 199 -1.81 3.20 -2.29
CA PHE A 199 -2.78 3.25 -3.38
C PHE A 199 -2.61 4.54 -4.20
N THR A 200 -2.50 4.40 -5.51
CA THR A 200 -2.36 5.53 -6.46
C THR A 200 -3.32 5.38 -7.64
N ALA A 201 -3.63 6.50 -8.30
CA ALA A 201 -4.50 6.56 -9.49
C ALA A 201 -5.96 6.11 -9.28
N ALA A 202 -6.44 6.12 -8.03
CA ALA A 202 -7.81 5.77 -7.68
C ALA A 202 -8.84 6.53 -8.53
N SER A 203 -9.85 5.80 -9.01
CA SER A 203 -10.80 6.25 -10.01
C SER A 203 -12.25 6.13 -9.53
N TYR A 204 -13.20 6.49 -10.39
CA TYR A 204 -14.62 6.43 -10.06
C TYR A 204 -15.06 4.98 -9.81
N GLY A 205 -15.72 4.76 -8.66
CA GLY A 205 -16.32 3.49 -8.30
C GLY A 205 -15.38 2.54 -7.56
N ASP A 206 -14.12 2.92 -7.37
CA ASP A 206 -13.14 2.11 -6.64
C ASP A 206 -13.56 1.87 -5.18
N ARG A 207 -13.27 0.66 -4.71
CA ARG A 207 -13.40 0.25 -3.31
C ARG A 207 -12.06 -0.29 -2.84
N LEU A 208 -11.41 0.45 -1.95
CA LEU A 208 -10.08 0.15 -1.43
C LEU A 208 -10.20 -0.28 0.04
N ASP A 209 -9.63 -1.43 0.36
CA ASP A 209 -9.40 -1.88 1.72
C ASP A 209 -7.90 -2.00 1.91
N GLY A 210 -7.30 -1.15 2.75
CA GLY A 210 -5.86 -1.21 3.02
C GLY A 210 -5.50 -2.51 3.72
N GLY A 211 -6.18 -2.79 4.82
CA GLY A 211 -6.06 -4.04 5.57
C GLY A 211 -5.38 -3.80 6.90
N SER A 212 -4.26 -4.48 7.16
CA SER A 212 -3.49 -4.31 8.40
C SER A 212 -2.14 -3.65 8.15
N GLY A 213 -1.73 -2.76 9.04
CA GLY A 213 -0.59 -1.89 8.82
C GLY A 213 -1.06 -0.47 8.56
N ALA A 214 -0.13 0.40 8.15
CA ALA A 214 -0.39 1.82 7.94
C ALA A 214 -0.45 2.15 6.45
N ASP A 215 -1.66 2.20 5.93
CA ASP A 215 -1.97 2.33 4.52
C ASP A 215 -2.22 3.78 4.11
N ARG A 216 -1.94 4.05 2.84
CA ARG A 216 -2.01 5.40 2.27
C ARG A 216 -2.68 5.42 0.92
N LEU A 217 -3.66 6.31 0.77
CA LEU A 217 -4.16 6.74 -0.53
C LEU A 217 -3.47 8.02 -1.00
N VAL A 218 -3.10 8.10 -2.28
CA VAL A 218 -2.60 9.32 -2.93
C VAL A 218 -3.65 9.88 -3.89
N LEU A 219 -3.99 11.17 -3.71
CA LEU A 219 -4.89 11.91 -4.58
C LEU A 219 -4.19 13.16 -5.14
N ASP A 220 -4.29 13.35 -6.46
CA ASP A 220 -3.52 14.37 -7.20
C ASP A 220 -3.98 15.82 -6.95
N GLY A 221 -5.20 16.00 -6.44
CA GLY A 221 -5.77 17.32 -6.15
C GLY A 221 -5.40 17.85 -4.76
N PRO A 222 -5.62 19.15 -4.49
CA PRO A 222 -5.55 19.68 -3.14
C PRO A 222 -6.70 19.15 -2.29
N ALA A 223 -6.53 19.02 -0.97
CA ALA A 223 -7.52 18.43 -0.06
C ALA A 223 -8.92 19.06 -0.19
N LYS A 224 -8.99 20.38 -0.39
CA LYS A 224 -10.26 21.11 -0.56
C LYS A 224 -11.07 20.73 -1.81
N ALA A 225 -10.46 20.04 -2.78
CA ALA A 225 -11.15 19.54 -3.97
C ALA A 225 -11.96 18.28 -3.68
N TYR A 226 -11.81 17.70 -2.48
CA TYR A 226 -12.43 16.46 -2.08
C TYR A 226 -13.33 16.66 -0.87
N GLN A 227 -14.41 15.91 -0.84
CA GLN A 227 -15.32 15.79 0.30
C GLN A 227 -15.26 14.37 0.81
N ILE A 228 -14.95 14.20 2.09
CA ILE A 228 -14.87 12.91 2.75
C ILE A 228 -16.04 12.79 3.71
N LYS A 229 -16.77 11.68 3.63
CA LYS A 229 -17.90 11.40 4.49
C LYS A 229 -17.88 9.94 4.93
N PHE A 230 -18.06 9.71 6.22
CA PHE A 230 -18.31 8.37 6.74
C PHE A 230 -19.66 7.83 6.29
N VAL A 231 -19.70 6.61 5.78
CA VAL A 231 -20.90 5.89 5.35
C VAL A 231 -20.89 4.45 5.85
N GLU A 232 -22.06 3.91 6.15
CA GLU A 232 -22.25 2.50 6.48
C GLU A 232 -22.96 1.80 5.31
N GLU A 233 -22.37 0.73 4.80
CA GLU A 233 -22.90 -0.07 3.71
C GLU A 233 -22.85 -1.55 4.07
N ASN A 234 -23.98 -2.23 4.07
CA ASN A 234 -24.07 -3.67 4.40
C ASN A 234 -23.45 -4.06 5.75
N GLY A 235 -23.46 -3.16 6.74
CA GLY A 235 -22.86 -3.38 8.06
C GLY A 235 -21.34 -3.15 8.10
N GLU A 236 -20.76 -2.61 7.03
CA GLU A 236 -19.36 -2.22 6.94
C GLU A 236 -19.23 -0.71 6.94
N HIS A 237 -18.14 -0.22 7.53
CA HIS A 237 -17.81 1.20 7.62
C HIS A 237 -16.87 1.59 6.47
N TRP A 238 -17.18 2.70 5.82
CA TRP A 238 -16.39 3.23 4.70
C TRP A 238 -16.26 4.75 4.82
N ALA A 239 -15.14 5.29 4.38
CA ALA A 239 -15.03 6.70 3.99
C ALA A 239 -15.38 6.83 2.50
N LEU A 240 -16.45 7.56 2.21
CA LEU A 240 -16.84 7.95 0.86
C LEU A 240 -16.15 9.28 0.50
N ILE A 241 -15.32 9.25 -0.54
CA ILE A 241 -14.59 10.40 -1.06
C ILE A 241 -15.21 10.79 -2.40
N ASN A 242 -15.62 12.06 -2.50
CA ASN A 242 -16.11 12.64 -3.75
C ASN A 242 -15.27 13.85 -4.15
N ASP A 243 -15.20 14.14 -5.45
CA ASP A 243 -14.66 15.39 -5.97
C ASP A 243 -15.70 16.13 -6.84
N ASP A 244 -15.37 17.35 -7.27
CA ASP A 244 -16.27 18.15 -8.13
C ASP A 244 -16.41 17.61 -9.57
N ASN A 245 -15.57 16.64 -9.96
CA ASN A 245 -15.58 16.02 -11.30
C ASN A 245 -16.35 14.69 -11.33
N GLY A 246 -16.94 14.28 -10.22
CA GLY A 246 -17.77 13.08 -10.12
C GLY A 246 -17.02 11.83 -9.68
N LEU A 247 -15.82 11.94 -9.08
CA LEU A 247 -15.17 10.84 -8.36
C LEU A 247 -16.11 10.32 -7.26
N GLU A 248 -16.19 9.00 -7.11
CA GLU A 248 -16.89 8.33 -6.03
C GLU A 248 -16.05 7.14 -5.58
N LEU A 249 -15.23 7.35 -4.56
CA LEU A 249 -14.26 6.37 -4.06
C LEU A 249 -14.65 5.95 -2.65
N ARG A 250 -14.54 4.66 -2.35
CA ARG A 250 -14.72 4.13 -0.99
C ARG A 250 -13.39 3.61 -0.47
N ILE A 251 -13.02 4.05 0.70
CA ILE A 251 -11.85 3.55 1.41
C ILE A 251 -12.23 3.06 2.81
N ARG A 252 -11.47 2.11 3.33
CA ARG A 252 -11.47 1.71 4.74
C ARG A 252 -10.10 1.17 5.10
N ASN A 253 -9.77 1.14 6.39
CA ASN A 253 -8.47 0.67 6.87
C ASN A 253 -7.33 1.39 6.13
N ILE A 254 -7.47 2.70 5.95
CA ILE A 254 -6.45 3.55 5.34
C ILE A 254 -6.19 4.67 6.34
N GLU A 255 -4.97 4.74 6.85
CA GLU A 255 -4.58 5.69 7.89
C GLU A 255 -4.45 7.10 7.32
N TYR A 256 -3.93 7.21 6.09
CA TYR A 256 -3.57 8.50 5.50
C TYR A 256 -4.11 8.69 4.08
N ILE A 257 -4.59 9.90 3.81
CA ILE A 257 -4.77 10.39 2.44
C ILE A 257 -3.75 11.51 2.22
N ALA A 258 -2.88 11.32 1.24
CA ALA A 258 -1.97 12.36 0.79
C ALA A 258 -2.57 13.09 -0.41
N PHE A 259 -2.89 14.35 -0.16
CA PHE A 259 -3.26 15.31 -1.19
C PHE A 259 -2.01 16.05 -1.67
N LYS A 260 -2.17 16.81 -2.75
CA LYS A 260 -1.10 17.65 -3.29
C LYS A 260 -0.55 18.69 -2.30
N ASP A 261 -1.37 19.19 -1.38
CA ASP A 261 -1.03 20.28 -0.47
C ASP A 261 -0.84 19.85 0.99
N ARG A 262 -1.25 18.63 1.36
CA ARG A 262 -1.20 18.14 2.75
C ARG A 262 -1.42 16.62 2.86
N VAL A 263 -1.12 16.08 4.03
CA VAL A 263 -1.55 14.74 4.45
C VAL A 263 -2.68 14.89 5.47
N VAL A 264 -3.74 14.09 5.31
CA VAL A 264 -4.87 14.03 6.24
C VAL A 264 -4.97 12.61 6.77
N ASP A 265 -5.15 12.46 8.07
CA ASP A 265 -5.32 11.17 8.72
C ASP A 265 -6.80 10.79 8.93
N SER A 266 -7.01 9.52 9.23
CA SER A 266 -8.33 8.90 9.37
C SER A 266 -9.19 9.39 10.52
N SER A 267 -8.64 10.16 11.47
CA SER A 267 -9.47 10.85 12.46
C SER A 267 -10.40 11.88 11.82
N SER A 268 -10.08 12.36 10.62
CA SER A 268 -10.90 13.31 9.86
C SER A 268 -12.20 12.70 9.31
N TRP A 269 -12.29 11.37 9.21
CA TRP A 269 -13.52 10.67 8.79
C TRP A 269 -14.01 9.60 9.77
N GLY A 270 -13.39 9.49 10.96
CA GLY A 270 -14.00 8.82 12.11
C GLY A 270 -13.47 7.44 12.46
N GLU A 271 -12.45 6.93 11.75
CA GLU A 271 -11.84 5.63 12.08
C GLU A 271 -10.79 5.76 13.20
N ARG A 272 -10.04 6.88 13.23
CA ARG A 272 -8.96 7.16 14.21
C ARG A 272 -7.98 5.99 14.39
N VAL A 273 -7.50 5.45 13.29
CA VAL A 273 -6.62 4.26 13.28
C VAL A 273 -5.14 4.55 13.56
N SER A 274 -4.71 5.83 13.61
CA SER A 274 -3.36 6.23 14.05
C SER A 274 -3.36 7.48 14.95
N ALA A 275 -2.40 7.54 15.87
CA ALA A 275 -2.08 8.72 16.69
C ALA A 275 -1.03 9.65 16.07
N VAL A 276 -0.40 9.27 14.95
CA VAL A 276 0.58 10.11 14.26
C VAL A 276 -0.15 11.08 13.34
N HIS A 277 -0.71 12.13 13.92
CA HIS A 277 -1.52 13.13 13.22
C HIS A 277 -1.29 14.55 13.72
N PHE A 278 -1.79 15.54 12.97
CA PHE A 278 -1.79 16.94 13.38
C PHE A 278 -2.68 17.14 14.61
N ASP A 279 -2.15 17.72 15.68
CA ASP A 279 -2.90 17.99 16.91
C ASP A 279 -3.25 19.47 16.98
N ALA A 280 -4.51 19.78 16.66
CA ALA A 280 -5.00 21.16 16.65
C ALA A 280 -5.01 21.80 18.05
N ASP A 281 -5.26 21.02 19.11
CA ASP A 281 -5.29 21.52 20.48
C ASP A 281 -3.87 21.91 20.93
N TYR A 282 -2.88 21.04 20.68
CA TYR A 282 -1.47 21.35 20.90
C TYR A 282 -1.01 22.54 20.06
N TYR A 283 -1.34 22.54 18.76
CA TYR A 283 -0.89 23.56 17.84
C TYR A 283 -1.40 24.95 18.25
N LEU A 284 -2.69 25.08 18.60
CA LEU A 284 -3.24 26.36 19.05
C LEU A 284 -2.72 26.78 20.43
N ALA A 285 -2.43 25.84 21.32
CA ALA A 285 -1.81 26.13 22.61
C ALA A 285 -0.37 26.65 22.47
N SER A 286 0.40 26.06 21.57
CA SER A 286 1.81 26.42 21.31
C SER A 286 1.96 27.66 20.44
N ASN A 287 0.91 28.05 19.69
CA ASN A 287 0.92 29.15 18.74
C ASN A 287 -0.18 30.19 19.07
N PRO A 288 -0.02 30.96 20.17
CA PRO A 288 -1.05 31.88 20.66
C PRO A 288 -1.34 33.03 19.68
N ASP A 289 -0.40 33.37 18.81
CA ASP A 289 -0.57 34.33 17.72
C ASP A 289 -1.62 33.83 16.70
N VAL A 290 -1.50 32.56 16.28
CA VAL A 290 -2.47 31.92 15.39
C VAL A 290 -3.83 31.78 16.07
N ALA A 291 -3.85 31.33 17.32
CA ALA A 291 -5.08 31.19 18.09
C ALA A 291 -5.84 32.52 18.24
N ALA A 292 -5.12 33.62 18.48
CA ALA A 292 -5.72 34.95 18.57
C ALA A 292 -6.35 35.39 17.24
N VAL A 293 -5.65 35.19 16.11
CA VAL A 293 -6.16 35.53 14.78
C VAL A 293 -7.41 34.72 14.44
N LEU A 294 -7.38 33.40 14.66
CA LEU A 294 -8.52 32.52 14.36
C LEU A 294 -9.75 32.85 15.23
N LYS A 295 -9.55 33.19 16.50
CA LYS A 295 -10.64 33.60 17.39
C LYS A 295 -11.31 34.90 16.95
N VAL A 296 -10.55 35.83 16.37
CA VAL A 296 -11.11 37.08 15.80
C VAL A 296 -11.80 36.82 14.46
N ALA A 297 -11.21 35.99 13.60
CA ALA A 297 -11.78 35.64 12.30
C ALA A 297 -13.07 34.82 12.42
N TYR A 298 -13.16 33.96 13.44
CA TYR A 298 -14.29 33.05 13.66
C TYR A 298 -14.80 33.10 15.12
N PRO A 299 -15.44 34.21 15.54
CA PRO A 299 -15.78 34.45 16.95
C PRO A 299 -16.84 33.49 17.51
N THR A 300 -17.60 32.81 16.64
CA THR A 300 -18.65 31.85 17.00
C THR A 300 -18.35 30.44 16.49
N ALA A 301 -17.10 30.15 16.15
CA ALA A 301 -16.73 28.83 15.64
C ALA A 301 -16.91 27.73 16.66
N SER A 302 -17.31 26.55 16.18
CA SER A 302 -17.18 25.32 16.96
C SER A 302 -15.70 24.94 17.11
N LYS A 303 -15.42 24.02 18.05
CA LYS A 303 -14.07 23.49 18.25
C LYS A 303 -13.54 22.83 16.98
N GLU A 304 -14.39 22.11 16.26
CA GLU A 304 -14.06 21.39 15.02
C GLU A 304 -13.69 22.36 13.90
N MET A 305 -14.43 23.47 13.76
CA MET A 305 -14.09 24.49 12.76
C MET A 305 -12.78 25.21 13.09
N LEU A 306 -12.49 25.47 14.38
CA LEU A 306 -11.19 26.02 14.78
C LEU A 306 -10.05 25.03 14.55
N ALA A 307 -10.28 23.74 14.79
CA ALA A 307 -9.30 22.69 14.53
C ALA A 307 -8.98 22.59 13.02
N ALA A 308 -10.00 22.59 12.17
CA ALA A 308 -9.83 22.62 10.72
C ALA A 308 -9.06 23.87 10.25
N ALA A 309 -9.41 25.06 10.77
CA ALA A 309 -8.70 26.29 10.45
C ALA A 309 -7.23 26.31 10.95
N ALA A 310 -6.95 25.68 12.09
CA ALA A 310 -5.60 25.51 12.59
C ALA A 310 -4.78 24.58 11.69
N ALA A 311 -5.37 23.47 11.25
CA ALA A 311 -4.74 22.56 10.28
C ALA A 311 -4.47 23.28 8.96
N ASP A 312 -5.43 24.05 8.44
CA ASP A 312 -5.24 24.88 7.25
C ASP A 312 -4.08 25.86 7.39
N HIS A 313 -3.97 26.53 8.55
CA HIS A 313 -2.84 27.41 8.84
C HIS A 313 -1.52 26.65 8.85
N TYR A 314 -1.45 25.50 9.53
CA TYR A 314 -0.23 24.71 9.61
C TYR A 314 0.26 24.27 8.22
N TRP A 315 -0.60 23.63 7.43
CA TRP A 315 -0.24 23.12 6.11
C TRP A 315 0.14 24.24 5.13
N SER A 316 -0.50 25.41 5.24
CA SER A 316 -0.26 26.55 4.35
C SER A 316 0.98 27.37 4.74
N TYR A 317 1.19 27.56 6.05
CA TYR A 317 2.18 28.50 6.60
C TYR A 317 3.06 27.85 7.67
N GLY A 318 2.46 27.24 8.70
CA GLY A 318 3.17 26.76 9.89
C GLY A 318 4.31 25.78 9.60
N GLN A 319 4.12 24.88 8.63
CA GLN A 319 5.16 23.94 8.20
C GLN A 319 6.40 24.63 7.61
N LYS A 320 6.25 25.76 6.92
CA LYS A 320 7.36 26.57 6.39
C LYS A 320 8.00 27.46 7.45
N GLU A 321 7.22 27.82 8.46
CA GLU A 321 7.68 28.59 9.62
C GLU A 321 8.42 27.71 10.64
N GLY A 322 8.51 26.39 10.41
CA GLY A 322 9.16 25.44 11.31
C GLY A 322 8.38 25.18 12.60
N ARG A 323 7.07 25.42 12.61
CA ARG A 323 6.22 25.19 13.79
C ARG A 323 5.93 23.71 14.00
N ASP A 324 5.84 23.31 15.26
CA ASP A 324 5.55 21.93 15.63
C ASP A 324 4.04 21.60 15.51
N PRO A 325 3.67 20.56 14.74
CA PRO A 325 2.27 20.20 14.47
C PRO A 325 1.60 19.42 15.60
N ALA A 326 2.38 18.78 16.47
CA ALA A 326 1.89 17.92 17.53
C ALA A 326 2.97 17.75 18.61
N ALA A 327 2.55 17.43 19.84
CA ALA A 327 3.46 17.32 20.98
C ALA A 327 4.56 16.27 20.81
N PHE A 328 4.34 15.24 19.98
CA PHE A 328 5.30 14.17 19.74
C PHE A 328 6.33 14.51 18.63
N PHE A 329 6.17 15.61 17.89
CA PHE A 329 7.01 15.91 16.73
C PHE A 329 7.69 17.27 16.86
N ASP A 330 9.01 17.27 16.87
CA ASP A 330 9.86 18.47 16.87
C ASP A 330 10.46 18.66 15.48
N THR A 331 9.96 19.68 14.77
CA THR A 331 10.32 19.98 13.39
C THR A 331 11.79 20.35 13.25
N SER A 332 12.31 21.13 14.20
CA SER A 332 13.68 21.62 14.16
C SER A 332 14.67 20.50 14.45
N TYR A 333 14.37 19.67 15.47
CA TYR A 333 15.14 18.47 15.76
C TYR A 333 15.16 17.52 14.57
N TYR A 334 13.99 17.22 14.00
CA TYR A 334 13.88 16.24 12.92
C TYR A 334 14.70 16.63 11.69
N LEU A 335 14.64 17.90 11.27
CA LEU A 335 15.41 18.39 10.13
C LEU A 335 16.91 18.49 10.42
N ALA A 336 17.30 18.82 11.65
CA ALA A 336 18.71 18.85 12.03
C ALA A 336 19.31 17.44 12.13
N HIS A 337 18.52 16.47 12.59
CA HIS A 337 18.95 15.09 12.80
C HIS A 337 18.94 14.25 11.52
N TYR A 338 18.08 14.61 10.54
CA TYR A 338 17.95 13.92 9.25
C TYR A 338 18.21 14.87 8.06
N PRO A 339 19.48 15.10 7.69
CA PRO A 339 19.84 16.02 6.60
C PRO A 339 19.25 15.65 5.23
N ASP A 340 19.02 14.36 4.98
CA ASP A 340 18.37 13.87 3.76
C ASP A 340 16.92 14.37 3.65
N VAL A 341 16.20 14.42 4.78
CA VAL A 341 14.85 14.99 4.84
C VAL A 341 14.91 16.50 4.64
N ALA A 342 15.88 17.19 5.24
CA ALA A 342 16.05 18.63 5.02
C ALA A 342 16.23 18.97 3.54
N VAL A 343 17.01 18.18 2.80
CA VAL A 343 17.17 18.32 1.35
C VAL A 343 15.85 18.06 0.61
N ALA A 344 15.09 17.03 0.98
CA ALA A 344 13.80 16.74 0.37
C ALA A 344 12.76 17.85 0.61
N VAL A 345 12.81 18.49 1.79
CA VAL A 345 11.96 19.64 2.14
C VAL A 345 12.36 20.87 1.32
N GLU A 346 13.65 21.16 1.18
CA GLU A 346 14.14 22.25 0.33
C GLU A 346 13.74 22.05 -1.15
N ALA A 347 13.75 20.80 -1.61
CA ALA A 347 13.28 20.42 -2.96
C ALA A 347 11.75 20.47 -3.13
N GLY A 348 11.00 20.64 -2.04
CA GLY A 348 9.53 20.67 -2.05
C GLY A 348 8.87 19.31 -2.27
N SER A 349 9.60 18.20 -2.09
CA SER A 349 9.05 16.84 -2.21
C SER A 349 8.20 16.45 -1.00
N PHE A 350 8.55 16.98 0.17
CA PHE A 350 7.84 16.76 1.43
C PHE A 350 7.88 18.02 2.29
N THR A 351 6.98 18.09 3.28
CA THR A 351 7.23 18.81 4.53
C THR A 351 7.87 17.86 5.55
N ALA A 352 8.58 18.38 6.56
CA ALA A 352 9.17 17.54 7.62
C ALA A 352 8.16 16.56 8.23
N PHE A 353 6.96 17.08 8.54
CA PHE A 353 5.91 16.28 9.14
C PHE A 353 5.27 15.29 8.17
N SER A 354 5.01 15.67 6.91
CA SER A 354 4.50 14.73 5.90
C SER A 354 5.50 13.60 5.61
N HIS A 355 6.80 13.89 5.63
CA HIS A 355 7.83 12.85 5.53
C HIS A 355 7.73 11.91 6.73
N TYR A 356 7.61 12.44 7.94
CA TYR A 356 7.50 11.61 9.14
C TYR A 356 6.26 10.70 9.11
N MET A 357 5.10 11.28 8.82
CA MET A 357 3.82 10.56 8.75
C MET A 357 3.86 9.42 7.73
N LEU A 358 4.51 9.64 6.57
CA LEU A 358 4.41 8.70 5.44
C LEU A 358 5.63 7.77 5.30
N ILE A 359 6.76 8.12 5.91
CA ILE A 359 8.04 7.42 5.72
C ILE A 359 8.77 7.28 7.06
N GLY A 360 9.03 8.41 7.73
CA GLY A 360 9.95 8.46 8.86
C GLY A 360 9.60 7.54 10.03
N GLN A 361 8.32 7.44 10.38
CA GLN A 361 7.89 6.55 11.46
C GLN A 361 8.13 5.06 11.16
N PHE A 362 8.10 4.67 9.87
CA PHE A 362 8.30 3.29 9.41
C PHE A 362 9.79 2.95 9.21
N GLU A 363 10.62 3.97 9.04
CA GLU A 363 12.09 3.85 9.06
C GLU A 363 12.68 3.89 10.48
N ASN A 364 11.83 3.85 11.52
CA ASN A 364 12.22 4.02 12.93
C ASN A 364 12.99 5.32 13.18
N ARG A 365 12.64 6.40 12.49
CA ARG A 365 13.21 7.73 12.75
C ARG A 365 12.61 8.34 14.02
N ASN A 366 13.43 9.08 14.75
CA ASN A 366 13.08 9.72 16.00
C ASN A 366 12.42 11.07 15.71
N PRO A 367 11.15 11.30 16.10
CA PRO A 367 10.43 12.53 15.82
C PRO A 367 10.85 13.70 16.72
N ASN A 368 11.54 13.41 17.82
CA ASN A 368 12.03 14.37 18.80
C ASN A 368 13.21 13.75 19.59
N ALA A 369 13.87 14.54 20.42
CA ALA A 369 15.03 14.09 21.22
C ALA A 369 14.70 13.17 22.41
N LYS A 370 13.42 12.98 22.74
CA LYS A 370 12.92 12.26 23.92
C LYS A 370 12.31 10.89 23.60
N PHE A 371 12.34 10.48 22.34
CA PHE A 371 11.85 9.19 21.89
C PHE A 371 12.85 8.59 20.91
N ASP A 372 13.32 7.39 21.22
CA ASP A 372 14.16 6.61 20.32
C ASP A 372 13.39 5.35 19.89
N ALA A 373 13.06 5.26 18.61
CA ALA A 373 12.25 4.16 18.10
C ALA A 373 12.97 2.81 18.20
N ILE A 374 14.29 2.79 18.01
CA ILE A 374 15.09 1.56 18.06
C ILE A 374 15.18 1.05 19.50
N ASP A 375 15.49 1.93 20.45
CA ASP A 375 15.50 1.58 21.87
C ASP A 375 14.12 1.15 22.34
N TYR A 376 13.07 1.90 21.95
CA TYR A 376 11.70 1.57 22.32
C TYR A 376 11.33 0.15 21.88
N LEU A 377 11.66 -0.24 20.64
CA LEU A 377 11.39 -1.59 20.15
C LEU A 377 12.28 -2.66 20.79
N ALA A 378 13.51 -2.33 21.17
CA ALA A 378 14.39 -3.24 21.90
C ALA A 378 13.88 -3.51 23.33
N LEU A 379 13.36 -2.48 24.00
CA LEU A 379 12.74 -2.57 25.32
C LEU A 379 11.37 -3.25 25.30
N ASN A 380 10.69 -3.24 24.15
CA ASN A 380 9.32 -3.72 24.00
C ASN A 380 9.20 -4.73 22.84
N PRO A 381 9.75 -5.96 22.98
CA PRO A 381 9.74 -6.96 21.90
C PRO A 381 8.35 -7.41 21.47
N ASP A 382 7.35 -7.32 22.36
CA ASP A 382 5.94 -7.57 22.07
C ASP A 382 5.39 -6.58 21.04
N ILE A 383 5.79 -5.31 21.12
CA ILE A 383 5.37 -4.28 20.16
C ILE A 383 6.09 -4.48 18.82
N ASN A 384 7.37 -4.86 18.84
CA ASN A 384 8.08 -5.22 17.61
C ASN A 384 7.43 -6.44 16.91
N ALA A 385 6.92 -7.41 17.66
CA ALA A 385 6.16 -8.52 17.10
C ALA A 385 4.82 -8.07 16.50
N ALA A 386 4.08 -7.21 17.21
CA ALA A 386 2.80 -6.67 16.76
C ALA A 386 2.93 -5.81 15.49
N ILE A 387 4.02 -5.05 15.34
CA ILE A 387 4.31 -4.29 14.11
C ILE A 387 4.53 -5.24 12.92
N LYS A 388 5.24 -6.35 13.12
CA LYS A 388 5.49 -7.34 12.05
C LYS A 388 4.23 -8.05 11.57
N THR A 389 3.19 -8.10 12.40
CA THR A 389 1.89 -8.70 12.07
C THR A 389 0.84 -7.66 11.69
N GLY A 390 1.21 -6.37 11.59
CA GLY A 390 0.28 -5.28 11.23
C GLY A 390 -0.74 -4.92 12.31
N GLU A 391 -0.58 -5.41 13.54
CA GLU A 391 -1.48 -5.07 14.66
C GLU A 391 -1.19 -3.67 15.25
N VAL A 392 0.03 -3.17 15.02
CA VAL A 392 0.51 -1.85 15.44
C VAL A 392 1.20 -1.18 14.25
N ASN A 393 0.88 0.09 14.00
CA ASN A 393 1.40 0.81 12.84
C ASN A 393 2.90 1.14 12.95
N SER A 394 3.33 1.65 14.11
CA SER A 394 4.73 2.03 14.34
C SER A 394 5.05 2.15 15.84
N ALA A 395 6.34 2.26 16.16
CA ALA A 395 6.81 2.43 17.54
C ALA A 395 6.22 3.69 18.21
N ILE A 396 6.26 4.82 17.50
CA ILE A 396 5.73 6.10 18.01
C ILE A 396 4.21 6.05 18.16
N ASP A 397 3.52 5.39 17.22
CA ASP A 397 2.05 5.29 17.22
C ASP A 397 1.58 4.55 18.48
N HIS A 398 2.21 3.41 18.78
CA HIS A 398 1.96 2.69 20.02
C HIS A 398 2.33 3.53 21.25
N TYR A 399 3.49 4.18 21.26
CA TYR A 399 3.94 4.95 22.42
C TYR A 399 2.94 6.07 22.78
N VAL A 400 2.46 6.82 21.78
CA VAL A 400 1.50 7.91 21.96
C VAL A 400 0.12 7.40 22.38
N LEU A 401 -0.36 6.29 21.79
CA LEU A 401 -1.68 5.73 22.15
C LEU A 401 -1.69 5.07 23.54
N TYR A 402 -0.67 4.26 23.82
CA TYR A 402 -0.66 3.28 24.91
C TYR A 402 0.61 3.37 25.78
N GLY A 403 1.80 3.43 25.17
CA GLY A 403 3.08 3.27 25.87
C GLY A 403 3.27 4.22 27.06
N GLN A 404 2.86 5.49 26.93
CA GLN A 404 2.89 6.45 28.03
C GLN A 404 2.01 6.03 29.22
N LYS A 405 0.81 5.51 28.97
CA LYS A 405 -0.13 5.05 30.01
C LYS A 405 0.33 3.75 30.64
N GLU A 406 0.98 2.90 29.84
CA GLU A 406 1.62 1.66 30.27
C GLU A 406 2.93 1.89 31.01
N LYS A 407 3.43 3.13 31.06
CA LYS A 407 4.72 3.52 31.64
C LYS A 407 5.91 2.81 30.98
N ARG A 408 5.82 2.55 29.68
CA ARG A 408 6.95 2.05 28.89
C ARG A 408 7.97 3.17 28.70
N GLU A 409 9.24 2.84 28.88
CA GLU A 409 10.34 3.77 28.69
C GLU A 409 10.51 4.11 27.20
N ALA A 410 10.67 5.39 26.90
CA ALA A 410 10.69 5.93 25.54
C ALA A 410 12.04 5.78 24.82
N MET A 411 13.12 5.53 25.58
CA MET A 411 14.49 5.37 25.10
C MET A 411 15.38 4.71 26.16
N PHE A 412 16.64 4.39 25.82
CA PHE A 412 17.65 3.90 26.75
C PHE A 412 19.03 4.53 26.48
N ASP A 413 19.56 5.26 27.44
CA ASP A 413 20.89 5.87 27.37
C ASP A 413 21.91 5.00 28.14
N GLU A 414 22.71 4.23 27.41
CA GLU A 414 23.72 3.34 27.97
C GLU A 414 24.79 4.09 28.79
N ASP A 415 25.22 5.27 28.35
CA ASP A 415 26.25 6.05 29.05
C ASP A 415 25.70 6.58 30.39
N TYR A 416 24.48 7.14 30.36
CA TYR A 416 23.79 7.51 31.58
C TYR A 416 23.65 6.30 32.52
N TYR A 417 23.16 5.17 32.00
CA TYR A 417 22.87 4.00 32.81
C TYR A 417 24.12 3.44 33.48
N LEU A 418 25.24 3.35 32.76
CA LEU A 418 26.52 2.89 33.33
C LEU A 418 27.12 3.88 34.32
N SER A 419 26.89 5.19 34.13
CA SER A 419 27.34 6.22 35.07
C SER A 419 26.51 6.23 36.36
N ALA A 420 25.19 6.05 36.24
CA ALA A 420 24.25 6.01 37.36
C ALA A 420 24.33 4.70 38.15
N TYR A 421 24.70 3.60 37.49
CA TYR A 421 24.76 2.26 38.05
C TYR A 421 26.13 1.59 37.87
N PRO A 422 27.15 2.00 38.65
CA PRO A 422 28.51 1.46 38.53
C PRO A 422 28.62 -0.05 38.80
N ASP A 423 27.66 -0.63 39.53
CA ASP A 423 27.56 -2.07 39.75
C ASP A 423 27.27 -2.84 38.45
N VAL A 424 26.46 -2.25 37.56
CA VAL A 424 26.19 -2.82 36.23
C VAL A 424 27.43 -2.72 35.35
N ALA A 425 28.12 -1.58 35.38
CA ALA A 425 29.39 -1.42 34.65
C ALA A 425 30.43 -2.47 35.09
N ALA A 426 30.52 -2.77 36.38
CA ALA A 426 31.38 -3.84 36.90
C ALA A 426 30.94 -5.23 36.42
N ALA A 427 29.63 -5.51 36.38
CA ALA A 427 29.08 -6.77 35.91
C ALA A 427 29.35 -7.01 34.41
N ILE A 428 29.26 -5.99 33.57
CA ILE A 428 29.60 -6.05 32.14
C ILE A 428 31.11 -6.29 31.95
N ASN A 429 31.95 -5.56 32.68
CA ASN A 429 33.42 -5.77 32.63
C ASN A 429 33.82 -7.19 33.07
N ALA A 430 33.03 -7.81 33.96
CA ALA A 430 33.22 -9.20 34.36
C ALA A 430 32.64 -10.23 33.37
N GLY A 431 32.01 -9.78 32.27
CA GLY A 431 31.41 -10.62 31.24
C GLY A 431 30.06 -11.24 31.62
N ALA A 432 29.41 -10.75 32.69
CA ALA A 432 28.10 -11.26 33.11
C ALA A 432 26.96 -10.79 32.20
N PHE A 433 27.15 -9.65 31.53
CA PHE A 433 26.21 -9.06 30.58
C PHE A 433 26.97 -8.56 29.35
N THR A 434 26.30 -8.59 28.20
CA THR A 434 26.88 -8.13 26.93
C THR A 434 26.97 -6.60 26.87
N ASN A 435 25.95 -5.91 27.41
CA ASN A 435 25.84 -4.45 27.44
C ASN A 435 24.83 -4.00 28.52
N ALA A 436 24.73 -2.68 28.76
CA ALA A 436 23.85 -2.11 29.78
C ALA A 436 22.36 -2.39 29.50
N LEU A 437 21.96 -2.33 28.24
CA LEU A 437 20.59 -2.59 27.81
C LEU A 437 20.14 -4.01 28.19
N SER A 438 21.02 -5.01 28.01
CA SER A 438 20.72 -6.40 28.38
C SER A 438 20.51 -6.57 29.89
N HIS A 439 21.29 -5.87 30.72
CA HIS A 439 21.05 -5.84 32.16
C HIS A 439 19.72 -5.15 32.48
N PHE A 440 19.45 -4.01 31.84
CA PHE A 440 18.24 -3.24 32.10
C PHE A 440 16.96 -4.04 31.81
N ILE A 441 16.91 -4.70 30.65
CA ILE A 441 15.77 -5.55 30.24
C ILE A 441 15.56 -6.72 31.21
N LEU A 442 16.64 -7.39 31.64
CA LEU A 442 16.54 -8.58 32.48
C LEU A 442 16.30 -8.27 33.97
N TYR A 443 16.85 -7.18 34.47
CA TYR A 443 16.90 -6.86 35.90
C TYR A 443 16.57 -5.40 36.19
N GLY A 444 17.20 -4.46 35.48
CA GLY A 444 17.15 -3.04 35.83
C GLY A 444 15.75 -2.45 35.93
N ALA A 445 14.87 -2.75 34.97
CA ALA A 445 13.49 -2.27 34.99
C ALA A 445 12.71 -2.80 36.20
N ALA A 446 12.87 -4.09 36.54
CA ALA A 446 12.24 -4.71 37.71
C ALA A 446 12.81 -4.20 39.04
N GLU A 447 14.08 -3.77 39.02
CA GLU A 447 14.75 -3.11 40.14
C GLU A 447 14.36 -1.63 40.31
N GLY A 448 13.54 -1.07 39.39
CA GLY A 448 13.13 0.32 39.41
C GLY A 448 14.23 1.30 39.00
N ARG A 449 15.23 0.83 38.23
CA ARG A 449 16.26 1.69 37.64
C ARG A 449 15.68 2.44 36.43
N HIS A 450 16.21 3.61 36.12
CA HIS A 450 15.78 4.40 34.96
C HIS A 450 16.79 4.24 33.83
N GLY A 451 16.29 4.04 32.62
CA GLY A 451 17.10 3.79 31.42
C GLY A 451 17.79 5.04 30.86
N TYR A 452 17.34 6.23 31.22
CA TYR A 452 17.86 7.51 30.73
C TYR A 452 17.70 8.59 31.80
N ALA A 453 18.37 9.73 31.63
CA ALA A 453 18.20 10.88 32.50
C ALA A 453 16.86 11.57 32.20
N ASP A 454 16.06 11.86 33.23
CA ASP A 454 14.92 12.76 33.07
C ASP A 454 15.42 14.11 32.54
N LEU A 455 15.02 14.48 31.33
CA LEU A 455 15.30 15.79 30.76
C LEU A 455 14.46 16.82 31.54
N ILE A 456 15.10 17.47 32.53
CA ILE A 456 14.54 18.53 33.40
C ILE A 456 13.95 19.67 32.57
#